data_AF-A0A520NH01-F1
#
_entry.id   AF-A0A520NH01-F1
#
_cell.length_a   1.000
_cell.length_b   1.000
_cell.length_c   1.000
_cell.angle_alpha   90.00
_cell.angle_beta   90.00
_cell.angle_gamma   90.00
#
_symmetry.space_group_name_H-M   'P 1'
#
loop_
_entity.id
_entity.type
_entity.pdbx_description
1 polymer ?
#
loop_
_entity_poly.entity_id
_entity_poly.type
_entity_poly.pdbx_seq_one_letter_code
_entity_poly.pdbx_strand_id
1 'polypeptide(L)'
;MSWAFHKRLRGRKKETPAAWTAGESINFNVVLSPPPLSSDDPSADFDPDYALAHASEPGEAGEARPHRGGRNSRRQPRKPRKITPDYLRRVALHYLDRYSATEASLRAVLHRRIRKSATLHELDPEIPAWVDALLKDMKRLGFINDDAFAQTRAVSLHRSGKSARAIRQTLVGKGIRGEALDRAMAAAADELGLGEDTRAMDRRAGMDFARRRRLGVFNPLTEQRAERREKDMAALARRGFSYDICTAVVDAHDEDDLRDRLDIDLDF
;
A
#
# COMPACT_ATOMS: atom_id res chain seq x y z
N MET A 1 76.80 -1.50 -18.32
CA MET A 1 76.22 -2.83 -18.04
C MET A 1 75.61 -2.82 -16.65
N SER A 2 74.35 -3.27 -16.50
CA SER A 2 73.55 -3.46 -15.25
C SER A 2 73.00 -2.17 -14.58
N TRP A 3 71.70 -1.82 -14.63
CA TRP A 3 70.51 -2.33 -13.88
C TRP A 3 70.64 -2.17 -12.34
N ALA A 4 69.70 -1.66 -11.52
CA ALA A 4 68.35 -1.11 -11.68
C ALA A 4 67.86 -0.39 -10.38
N PHE A 5 66.81 0.44 -10.53
CA PHE A 5 65.61 0.63 -9.66
C PHE A 5 65.58 1.36 -8.28
N HIS A 6 65.03 2.59 -8.31
CA HIS A 6 64.00 3.28 -7.46
C HIS A 6 63.81 3.04 -5.93
N LYS A 7 63.81 4.14 -5.14
CA LYS A 7 62.64 4.55 -4.31
C LYS A 7 62.66 6.01 -3.80
N ARG A 8 61.44 6.56 -3.75
CA ARG A 8 60.87 7.89 -3.40
C ARG A 8 60.97 8.28 -1.91
N LEU A 9 61.11 9.59 -1.61
CA LEU A 9 60.45 10.29 -0.48
C LEU A 9 60.21 11.80 -0.78
N ARG A 10 58.95 12.27 -0.69
CA ARG A 10 58.58 13.69 -0.51
C ARG A 10 57.89 13.83 0.86
N GLY A 11 58.35 14.80 1.65
CA GLY A 11 57.63 15.33 2.82
C GLY A 11 56.42 16.18 2.40
N ARG A 12 55.64 16.82 3.26
CA ARG A 12 55.76 17.13 4.69
C ARG A 12 54.32 17.48 5.19
N LYS A 13 54.00 17.15 6.44
CA LYS A 13 52.74 17.48 7.13
C LYS A 13 52.55 19.00 7.31
N LYS A 14 51.31 19.50 7.29
CA LYS A 14 50.86 20.68 8.03
C LYS A 14 49.46 20.44 8.59
N GLU A 15 49.28 20.94 9.81
CA GLU A 15 48.22 20.69 10.76
C GLU A 15 46.96 21.55 10.52
N THR A 16 45.86 21.09 11.12
CA THR A 16 44.53 21.71 11.24
C THR A 16 44.51 22.98 12.10
N PRO A 17 43.48 23.81 11.93
CA PRO A 17 42.78 24.36 13.09
C PRO A 17 41.28 24.05 13.07
N ALA A 18 40.73 24.01 14.29
CA ALA A 18 39.41 23.55 14.65
C ALA A 18 38.32 24.63 14.57
N ALA A 19 37.08 24.14 14.70
CA ALA A 19 35.85 24.84 15.11
C ALA A 19 35.13 25.71 14.07
N TRP A 20 34.15 25.12 13.40
CA TRP A 20 32.89 25.78 13.07
C TRP A 20 31.78 25.12 13.88
N THR A 21 31.09 25.98 14.63
CA THR A 21 30.00 25.67 15.56
C THR A 21 28.74 25.21 14.84
N ALA A 22 28.03 24.30 15.51
CA ALA A 22 26.79 23.69 15.07
C ALA A 22 25.67 24.74 14.85
N GLY A 23 24.91 24.57 13.77
CA GLY A 23 23.72 25.35 13.46
C GLY A 23 22.94 24.73 12.29
N GLU A 24 21.98 23.88 12.64
CA GLU A 24 20.80 23.51 11.84
C GLU A 24 21.00 22.84 10.46
N SER A 25 21.38 21.57 10.51
CA SER A 25 21.01 20.62 9.47
C SER A 25 19.50 20.35 9.53
N ILE A 26 18.76 20.75 8.49
CA ILE A 26 17.36 20.34 8.27
C ILE A 26 17.35 18.84 8.02
N ASN A 27 17.26 18.06 9.11
CA ASN A 27 17.20 16.62 9.09
C ASN A 27 15.82 16.16 8.60
N PHE A 28 15.71 15.91 7.28
CA PHE A 28 14.57 15.21 6.67
C PHE A 28 14.48 13.72 7.04
N ASN A 29 15.25 13.26 8.03
CA ASN A 29 15.45 11.85 8.28
C ASN A 29 15.36 11.48 9.77
N VAL A 30 14.23 11.80 10.44
CA VAL A 30 13.79 11.10 11.66
C VAL A 30 12.26 11.01 11.68
N VAL A 31 11.69 10.31 10.70
CA VAL A 31 10.41 9.65 10.90
C VAL A 31 10.68 8.19 10.59
N LEU A 32 10.60 7.34 11.63
CA LEU A 32 10.53 5.89 11.49
C LEU A 32 9.40 5.60 10.50
N SER A 33 9.75 5.47 9.24
CA SER A 33 8.79 5.27 8.17
C SER A 33 8.15 3.91 8.41
N PRO A 34 6.81 3.82 8.57
CA PRO A 34 6.14 2.54 8.44
C PRO A 34 6.52 1.91 7.08
N PRO A 35 6.51 0.56 6.95
CA PRO A 35 6.88 -0.11 5.71
C PRO A 35 6.16 0.56 4.52
N PRO A 36 6.81 0.65 3.35
CA PRO A 36 6.27 1.40 2.23
C PRO A 36 4.84 0.95 1.97
N LEU A 37 3.91 1.91 2.03
CA LEU A 37 2.57 1.79 1.46
C LEU A 37 2.70 1.15 0.07
N SER A 38 2.39 -0.15 -0.02
CA SER A 38 2.36 -1.01 -1.23
C SER A 38 3.27 -0.56 -2.38
N SER A 39 4.43 -1.20 -2.51
CA SER A 39 5.50 -0.87 -3.47
C SER A 39 5.13 -0.86 -4.96
N ASP A 40 3.96 -1.39 -5.33
CA ASP A 40 3.60 -1.73 -6.71
C ASP A 40 2.40 -0.91 -7.23
N ASP A 41 2.37 0.40 -7.00
CA ASP A 41 1.38 1.26 -7.66
C ASP A 41 1.92 1.77 -9.01
N PRO A 42 1.52 1.18 -10.15
CA PRO A 42 1.99 1.59 -11.47
C PRO A 42 1.55 3.01 -11.84
N SER A 43 0.57 3.59 -11.13
CA SER A 43 0.15 4.97 -11.37
C SER A 43 1.10 6.02 -10.81
N ALA A 44 1.92 5.67 -9.80
CA ALA A 44 2.91 6.58 -9.23
C ALA A 44 4.00 7.01 -10.24
N ASP A 45 4.14 6.25 -11.33
CA ASP A 45 5.03 6.51 -12.45
C ASP A 45 4.34 7.25 -13.62
N PHE A 46 3.00 7.34 -13.61
CA PHE A 46 2.26 8.11 -14.59
C PHE A 46 2.48 9.62 -14.37
N ASP A 47 2.50 10.40 -15.45
CA ASP A 47 2.67 11.85 -15.43
C ASP A 47 1.44 12.48 -16.06
N PRO A 48 0.55 13.13 -15.29
CA PRO A 48 -0.72 13.65 -15.82
C PRO A 48 -0.50 14.69 -16.92
N ASP A 49 0.59 15.46 -16.82
CA ASP A 49 0.94 16.52 -17.77
C ASP A 49 1.50 15.97 -19.09
N TYR A 50 1.88 14.70 -19.14
CA TYR A 50 2.34 14.07 -20.39
C TYR A 50 1.21 13.91 -21.39
N ALA A 51 0.02 13.50 -20.94
CA ALA A 51 -1.13 13.34 -21.83
C ALA A 51 -1.54 14.70 -22.42
N LEU A 52 -1.50 15.76 -21.62
CA LEU A 52 -1.83 17.12 -22.04
C LEU A 52 -0.80 17.71 -23.01
N ALA A 53 0.51 17.50 -22.78
CA ALA A 53 1.56 18.00 -23.66
C ALA A 53 1.54 17.35 -25.07
N HIS A 54 0.96 16.17 -25.20
CA HIS A 54 0.84 15.44 -26.47
C HIS A 54 -0.60 15.29 -26.97
N ALA A 55 -1.59 15.91 -26.30
CA ALA A 55 -2.99 15.92 -26.75
C ALA A 55 -3.23 16.92 -27.90
N SER A 56 -2.26 17.79 -28.19
CA SER A 56 -2.40 18.94 -29.09
C SER A 56 -1.60 18.83 -30.39
N GLU A 57 -1.09 17.65 -30.75
CA GLU A 57 -0.55 17.44 -32.10
C GLU A 57 -1.68 16.93 -33.00
N PRO A 58 -2.35 17.78 -33.80
CA PRO A 58 -3.11 17.27 -34.94
C PRO A 58 -2.11 16.59 -35.85
N GLY A 59 -2.11 15.25 -35.83
CA GLY A 59 -1.29 14.46 -36.73
C GLY A 59 -1.62 14.86 -38.16
N GLU A 60 -0.62 15.40 -38.87
CA GLU A 60 -0.68 15.53 -40.32
C GLU A 60 -1.10 14.18 -40.91
N ALA A 61 -2.14 14.20 -41.73
CA ALA A 61 -2.68 13.04 -42.40
C ALA A 61 -1.63 12.44 -43.35
N GLY A 62 -0.87 11.47 -42.85
CA GLY A 62 0.11 10.70 -43.61
C GLY A 62 -0.24 9.21 -43.62
N GLU A 63 -0.70 8.76 -44.79
CA GLU A 63 -0.77 7.41 -45.35
C GLU A 63 -0.80 6.17 -44.42
N ALA A 64 -1.83 5.36 -44.66
CA ALA A 64 -2.04 4.04 -44.08
C ALA A 64 -0.81 3.12 -44.20
N ARG A 65 -0.23 2.74 -43.05
CA ARG A 65 0.76 1.65 -42.93
C ARG A 65 0.13 0.44 -42.24
N PRO A 66 0.49 -0.80 -42.64
CA PRO A 66 -0.22 -2.00 -42.24
C PRO A 66 0.04 -2.36 -40.78
N HIS A 67 -1.00 -2.89 -40.12
CA HIS A 67 -0.98 -3.44 -38.78
C HIS A 67 0.17 -4.46 -38.60
N ARG A 68 1.16 -4.11 -37.77
CA ARG A 68 2.12 -5.06 -37.19
C ARG A 68 2.02 -5.02 -35.66
N GLY A 69 1.81 -6.21 -35.10
CA GLY A 69 1.50 -6.48 -33.70
C GLY A 69 2.34 -5.69 -32.68
N GLY A 70 1.63 -5.18 -31.68
CA GLY A 70 2.14 -4.37 -30.59
C GLY A 70 3.17 -5.13 -29.75
N ARG A 71 4.45 -4.97 -30.08
CA ARG A 71 5.51 -5.11 -29.09
C ARG A 71 5.42 -3.90 -28.18
N ASN A 72 5.08 -4.17 -26.92
CA ASN A 72 5.07 -3.22 -25.81
C ASN A 72 6.46 -2.56 -25.74
N SER A 73 6.64 -1.43 -26.43
CA SER A 73 7.89 -0.69 -26.40
C SER A 73 8.04 -0.24 -24.95
N ARG A 74 9.10 -0.75 -24.29
CA ARG A 74 9.49 -0.30 -22.95
C ARG A 74 9.69 1.21 -23.05
N ARG A 75 8.66 1.98 -22.67
CA ARG A 75 8.69 3.44 -22.64
C ARG A 75 9.93 3.80 -21.83
N GLN A 76 10.87 4.49 -22.45
CA GLN A 76 12.07 4.97 -21.78
C GLN A 76 11.67 5.72 -20.51
N PRO A 77 12.32 5.48 -19.36
CA PRO A 77 11.96 6.11 -18.11
C PRO A 77 12.08 7.63 -18.27
N ARG A 78 10.96 8.34 -18.08
CA ARG A 78 10.86 9.78 -18.28
C ARG A 78 11.68 10.50 -17.22
N LYS A 79 12.35 11.59 -17.60
CA LYS A 79 13.08 12.44 -16.65
C LYS A 79 12.09 13.03 -15.63
N PRO A 80 12.38 12.95 -14.32
CA PRO A 80 11.62 13.67 -13.30
C PRO A 80 11.44 15.16 -13.63
N ARG A 81 10.23 15.69 -13.42
CA ARG A 81 9.91 17.12 -13.59
C ARG A 81 10.20 17.91 -12.32
N LYS A 82 10.41 19.22 -12.46
CA LYS A 82 10.47 20.17 -11.34
C LYS A 82 9.12 20.20 -10.61
N ILE A 83 9.16 20.19 -9.29
CA ILE A 83 7.95 20.28 -8.45
C ILE A 83 7.44 21.72 -8.41
N THR A 84 6.16 21.90 -8.68
CA THR A 84 5.41 23.16 -8.50
C THR A 84 4.07 22.87 -7.81
N PRO A 85 3.41 23.85 -7.17
CA PRO A 85 2.10 23.65 -6.54
C PRO A 85 1.06 23.08 -7.51
N ASP A 86 1.01 23.67 -8.70
CA ASP A 86 0.13 23.28 -9.81
C ASP A 86 0.36 21.85 -10.27
N TYR A 87 1.63 21.44 -10.35
CA TYR A 87 1.99 20.08 -10.70
C TYR A 87 1.52 19.07 -9.64
N LEU A 88 1.75 19.37 -8.36
CA LEU A 88 1.30 18.51 -7.25
C LEU A 88 -0.23 18.37 -7.25
N ARG A 89 -0.96 19.47 -7.52
CA ARG A 89 -2.42 19.46 -7.63
C ARG A 89 -2.91 18.54 -8.76
N ARG A 90 -2.32 18.64 -9.96
CA ARG A 90 -2.68 17.76 -11.08
C ARG A 90 -2.37 16.30 -10.79
N VAL A 91 -1.23 16.00 -10.18
CA VAL A 91 -0.87 14.65 -9.73
C VAL A 91 -1.89 14.11 -8.72
N ALA A 92 -2.29 14.92 -7.74
CA ALA A 92 -3.27 14.53 -6.74
C ALA A 92 -4.64 14.24 -7.35
N LEU A 93 -5.17 15.14 -8.17
CA LEU A 93 -6.48 14.96 -8.81
C LEU A 93 -6.49 13.72 -9.71
N HIS A 94 -5.45 13.54 -10.50
CA HIS A 94 -5.29 12.37 -11.35
C HIS A 94 -5.22 11.05 -10.54
N TYR A 95 -4.59 11.07 -9.37
CA TYR A 95 -4.54 9.91 -8.49
C TYR A 95 -5.92 9.61 -7.88
N LEU A 96 -6.59 10.63 -7.35
CA LEU A 96 -7.89 10.52 -6.69
C LEU A 96 -9.04 10.15 -7.65
N ASP A 97 -8.93 10.52 -8.92
CA ASP A 97 -9.87 10.12 -9.98
C ASP A 97 -9.93 8.59 -10.18
N ARG A 98 -8.80 7.90 -9.96
CA ARG A 98 -8.67 6.46 -10.21
C ARG A 98 -8.76 5.61 -8.95
N TYR A 99 -8.35 6.18 -7.82
CA TYR A 99 -8.19 5.44 -6.59
C TYR A 99 -8.90 6.13 -5.44
N SER A 100 -9.72 5.35 -4.73
CA SER A 100 -10.11 5.73 -3.37
C SER A 100 -8.86 5.65 -2.48
N ALA A 101 -8.52 6.77 -1.83
CA ALA A 101 -7.26 6.91 -1.11
C ALA A 101 -7.45 7.66 0.21
N THR A 102 -6.55 7.38 1.14
CA THR A 102 -6.42 8.13 2.40
C THR A 102 -5.49 9.32 2.26
N GLU A 103 -5.55 10.24 3.21
CA GLU A 103 -4.62 11.36 3.32
C GLU A 103 -3.16 10.86 3.33
N ALA A 104 -2.87 9.85 4.14
CA ALA A 104 -1.54 9.25 4.23
C ALA A 104 -1.08 8.60 2.92
N SER A 105 -2.00 7.97 2.17
CA SER A 105 -1.67 7.37 0.87
C SER A 105 -1.32 8.43 -0.15
N LEU A 106 -2.12 9.49 -0.26
CA LEU A 106 -1.86 10.59 -1.18
C LEU A 106 -0.55 11.31 -0.81
N ARG A 107 -0.33 11.58 0.48
CA ARG A 107 0.93 12.14 0.99
C ARG A 107 2.14 11.31 0.55
N ALA A 108 2.07 9.98 0.67
CA ALA A 108 3.15 9.10 0.24
C ALA A 108 3.42 9.15 -1.28
N VAL A 109 2.36 9.24 -2.10
CA VAL A 109 2.48 9.40 -3.56
C VAL A 109 3.20 10.71 -3.89
N LEU A 110 2.78 11.83 -3.29
CA LEU A 110 3.40 13.14 -3.50
C LEU A 110 4.87 13.14 -3.06
N HIS A 111 5.19 12.60 -1.88
CA HIS A 111 6.58 12.49 -1.42
C HIS A 111 7.45 11.59 -2.30
N ARG A 112 6.91 10.50 -2.88
CA ARG A 112 7.65 9.68 -3.84
C ARG A 112 8.00 10.49 -5.08
N ARG A 113 7.09 11.36 -5.55
CA ARG A 113 7.34 12.25 -6.69
C ARG A 113 8.39 13.32 -6.37
N ILE A 114 8.29 13.94 -5.21
CA ILE A 114 9.26 14.94 -4.72
C ILE A 114 10.66 14.32 -4.62
N ARG A 115 10.78 13.14 -4.01
CA ARG A 115 12.07 12.40 -3.92
C ARG A 115 12.67 12.09 -5.29
N LYS A 116 11.84 11.74 -6.28
CA LYS A 116 12.30 11.56 -7.66
C LYS A 116 12.73 12.86 -8.32
N SER A 117 12.05 13.97 -8.07
CA SER A 117 12.47 15.29 -8.60
C SER A 117 13.80 15.72 -8.00
N ALA A 118 14.04 15.43 -6.72
CA ALA A 118 15.25 15.80 -6.00
C ALA A 118 16.54 15.21 -6.61
N THR A 119 16.43 14.17 -7.45
CA THR A 119 17.60 13.56 -8.10
C THR A 119 18.13 14.38 -9.28
N LEU A 120 17.32 15.29 -9.84
CA LEU A 120 17.68 16.10 -11.01
C LEU A 120 17.50 17.60 -10.80
N HIS A 121 16.66 18.01 -9.84
CA HIS A 121 16.30 19.41 -9.62
C HIS A 121 16.53 19.79 -8.16
N GLU A 122 16.98 21.01 -7.93
CA GLU A 122 16.94 21.63 -6.61
C GLU A 122 15.48 21.80 -6.16
N LEU A 123 15.22 21.41 -4.91
CA LEU A 123 13.89 21.46 -4.33
C LEU A 123 13.66 22.82 -3.67
N ASP A 124 12.46 23.36 -3.88
CA ASP A 124 12.00 24.56 -3.21
C ASP A 124 11.72 24.25 -1.72
N PRO A 125 12.25 25.05 -0.77
CA PRO A 125 11.96 24.89 0.67
C PRO A 125 10.48 24.94 1.01
N GLU A 126 9.63 25.56 0.19
CA GLU A 126 8.18 25.67 0.43
C GLU A 126 7.37 24.41 0.08
N ILE A 127 7.97 23.43 -0.60
CA ILE A 127 7.28 22.19 -1.03
C ILE A 127 6.48 21.51 0.10
N PRO A 128 6.99 21.36 1.34
CA PRO A 128 6.22 20.78 2.43
C PRO A 128 4.92 21.55 2.72
N ALA A 129 4.96 22.88 2.72
CA ALA A 129 3.79 23.73 2.95
C ALA A 129 2.77 23.57 1.80
N TRP A 130 3.23 23.46 0.55
CA TRP A 130 2.36 23.22 -0.59
C TRP A 130 1.65 21.85 -0.49
N VAL A 131 2.35 20.81 -0.04
CA VAL A 131 1.76 19.48 0.17
C VAL A 131 0.69 19.51 1.27
N ASP A 132 0.98 20.13 2.40
CA ASP A 132 0.02 20.21 3.52
C ASP A 132 -1.22 21.03 3.15
N ALA A 133 -1.03 22.17 2.47
CA ALA A 133 -2.14 22.98 1.95
C ALA A 133 -3.00 22.19 0.96
N LEU A 134 -2.37 21.45 0.04
CA LEU A 134 -3.08 20.62 -0.94
C LEU A 134 -3.88 19.50 -0.27
N LEU A 135 -3.32 18.80 0.71
CA LEU A 135 -4.03 17.73 1.44
C LEU A 135 -5.23 18.27 2.20
N LYS A 136 -5.08 19.42 2.87
CA LYS A 136 -6.19 20.11 3.53
C LYS A 136 -7.29 20.51 2.55
N ASP A 137 -6.93 21.01 1.37
CA ASP A 137 -7.86 21.32 0.30
C ASP A 137 -8.60 20.07 -0.20
N MET A 138 -7.89 18.98 -0.48
CA MET A 138 -8.50 17.74 -0.98
C MET A 138 -9.47 17.14 0.04
N LYS A 139 -9.17 17.23 1.33
CA LYS A 139 -10.06 16.81 2.42
C LYS A 139 -11.29 17.72 2.53
N ARG A 140 -11.08 19.04 2.51
CA ARG A 140 -12.18 20.04 2.56
C ARG A 140 -13.14 19.90 1.39
N LEU A 141 -12.63 19.62 0.20
CA LEU A 141 -13.41 19.42 -1.02
C LEU A 141 -14.08 18.03 -1.09
N GLY A 142 -13.85 17.16 -0.11
CA GLY A 142 -14.47 15.84 -0.04
C GLY A 142 -13.84 14.76 -0.92
N PHE A 143 -12.70 15.04 -1.58
CA PHE A 143 -11.98 14.01 -2.34
C PHE A 143 -11.34 12.94 -1.43
N ILE A 144 -11.05 13.30 -0.17
CA ILE A 144 -10.46 12.40 0.82
C ILE A 144 -11.41 12.31 2.01
N ASN A 145 -11.83 11.08 2.32
CA ASN A 145 -12.56 10.76 3.53
C ASN A 145 -11.99 9.47 4.12
N ASP A 146 -11.08 9.63 5.08
CA ASP A 146 -10.35 8.53 5.71
C ASP A 146 -11.27 7.58 6.48
N ASP A 147 -12.32 8.10 7.13
CA ASP A 147 -13.28 7.30 7.89
C ASP A 147 -14.14 6.43 6.95
N ALA A 148 -14.72 7.05 5.91
CA ALA A 148 -15.52 6.32 4.92
C ALA A 148 -14.66 5.29 4.14
N PHE A 149 -13.42 5.64 3.82
CA PHE A 149 -12.45 4.72 3.22
C PHE A 149 -12.21 3.53 4.14
N ALA A 150 -11.95 3.76 5.43
CA ALA A 150 -11.59 2.73 6.38
C ALA A 150 -12.73 1.73 6.59
N GLN A 151 -13.97 2.21 6.79
CA GLN A 151 -15.16 1.37 6.91
C GLN A 151 -15.37 0.51 5.67
N THR A 152 -15.48 1.14 4.49
CA THR A 152 -15.72 0.43 3.22
C THR A 152 -14.63 -0.61 2.95
N ARG A 153 -13.38 -0.26 3.25
CA ARG A 153 -12.24 -1.16 3.07
C ARG A 153 -12.26 -2.32 4.07
N ALA A 154 -12.66 -2.09 5.31
CA ALA A 154 -12.80 -3.14 6.32
C ALA A 154 -13.85 -4.17 5.90
N VAL A 155 -15.04 -3.72 5.50
CA VAL A 155 -16.13 -4.58 5.00
C VAL A 155 -15.68 -5.38 3.78
N SER A 156 -15.05 -4.74 2.80
CA SER A 156 -14.53 -5.41 1.61
C SER A 156 -13.50 -6.50 1.94
N LEU A 157 -12.57 -6.20 2.86
CA LEU A 157 -11.55 -7.16 3.28
C LEU A 157 -12.14 -8.33 4.07
N HIS A 158 -13.12 -8.06 4.95
CA HIS A 158 -13.84 -9.09 5.69
C HIS A 158 -14.55 -10.06 4.75
N ARG A 159 -15.36 -9.55 3.80
CA ARG A 159 -16.00 -10.36 2.74
C ARG A 159 -15.00 -11.18 1.92
N SER A 160 -13.77 -10.67 1.78
CA SER A 160 -12.68 -11.39 1.10
C SER A 160 -12.06 -12.53 1.93
N GLY A 161 -12.44 -12.70 3.20
CA GLY A 161 -11.92 -13.68 4.14
C GLY A 161 -10.59 -13.24 4.75
N LYS A 162 -10.54 -12.04 5.31
CA LYS A 162 -9.43 -11.55 6.13
C LYS A 162 -9.90 -11.46 7.57
N SER A 163 -9.03 -11.83 8.51
CA SER A 163 -9.32 -11.62 9.93
C SER A 163 -9.33 -10.13 10.29
N ALA A 164 -10.02 -9.76 11.35
CA ALA A 164 -10.04 -8.45 11.97
C ALA A 164 -8.61 -7.95 12.24
N ARG A 165 -7.70 -8.82 12.69
CA ARG A 165 -6.27 -8.47 12.85
C ARG A 165 -5.63 -8.07 11.52
N ALA A 166 -5.82 -8.87 10.47
CA ALA A 166 -5.25 -8.59 9.15
C ALA A 166 -5.88 -7.33 8.50
N ILE A 167 -7.17 -7.09 8.75
CA ILE A 167 -7.88 -5.87 8.35
C ILE A 167 -7.26 -4.67 9.04
N ARG A 168 -7.15 -4.69 10.38
CA ARG A 168 -6.52 -3.63 11.18
C ARG A 168 -5.12 -3.31 10.68
N GLN A 169 -4.29 -4.34 10.45
CA GLN A 169 -2.94 -4.14 9.91
C GLN A 169 -2.95 -3.47 8.53
N THR A 170 -3.90 -3.83 7.66
CA THR A 170 -4.04 -3.20 6.34
C THR A 170 -4.44 -1.72 6.46
N LEU A 171 -5.37 -1.39 7.36
CA LEU A 171 -5.82 -0.01 7.61
C LEU A 171 -4.72 0.85 8.24
N VAL A 172 -3.97 0.30 9.19
CA VAL A 172 -2.77 0.93 9.77
C VAL A 172 -1.72 1.20 8.70
N GLY A 173 -1.54 0.24 7.78
CA GLY A 173 -0.71 0.42 6.60
C GLY A 173 -1.16 1.62 5.76
N LYS A 174 -2.48 1.87 5.66
CA LYS A 174 -3.10 3.02 4.98
C LYS A 174 -3.13 4.31 5.79
N GLY A 175 -2.53 4.34 6.97
CA GLY A 175 -2.45 5.54 7.81
C GLY A 175 -3.53 5.67 8.88
N ILE A 176 -4.52 4.78 8.90
CA ILE A 176 -5.65 4.82 9.85
C ILE A 176 -5.23 4.21 11.18
N ARG A 177 -5.30 4.98 12.27
CA ARG A 177 -4.81 4.56 13.60
C ARG A 177 -5.70 5.11 14.72
N GLY A 178 -5.49 4.58 15.93
CA GLY A 178 -6.18 5.03 17.15
C GLY A 178 -7.68 4.91 17.02
N GLU A 179 -8.40 5.91 17.53
CA GLU A 179 -9.87 5.92 17.55
C GLU A 179 -10.49 5.80 16.15
N ALA A 180 -9.87 6.36 15.11
CA ALA A 180 -10.39 6.24 13.74
C ALA A 180 -10.38 4.78 13.26
N LEU A 181 -9.37 4.01 13.66
CA LEU A 181 -9.32 2.58 13.36
C LEU A 181 -10.40 1.81 14.12
N ASP A 182 -10.58 2.11 15.40
CA ASP A 182 -11.57 1.42 16.24
C ASP A 182 -12.99 1.72 15.76
N ARG A 183 -13.29 2.99 15.44
CA ARG A 183 -14.56 3.38 14.83
C ARG A 183 -14.81 2.67 13.50
N ALA A 184 -13.80 2.60 12.63
CA ALA A 184 -13.95 1.92 11.34
C ALA A 184 -14.22 0.42 11.49
N MET A 185 -13.59 -0.23 12.47
CA MET A 185 -13.81 -1.65 12.76
C MET A 185 -15.20 -1.90 13.36
N ALA A 186 -15.65 -1.04 14.27
CA ALA A 186 -17.00 -1.11 14.85
C ALA A 186 -18.07 -0.89 13.78
N ALA A 187 -17.98 0.20 13.00
CA ALA A 187 -18.91 0.49 11.91
C ALA A 187 -18.96 -0.64 10.86
N ALA A 188 -17.82 -1.28 10.58
CA ALA A 188 -17.79 -2.44 9.69
C ALA A 188 -18.46 -3.68 10.30
N ALA A 189 -18.30 -3.93 11.60
CA ALA A 189 -18.98 -5.02 12.30
C ALA A 189 -20.50 -4.82 12.31
N ASP A 190 -20.95 -3.59 12.57
CA ASP A 190 -22.36 -3.20 12.53
C ASP A 190 -22.96 -3.39 11.13
N GLU A 191 -22.29 -2.92 10.09
CA GLU A 191 -22.73 -3.09 8.69
C GLU A 191 -22.80 -4.57 8.27
N LEU A 192 -21.95 -5.41 8.85
CA LEU A 192 -21.95 -6.86 8.61
C LEU A 192 -22.97 -7.61 9.48
N GLY A 193 -23.69 -6.93 10.38
CA GLY A 193 -24.67 -7.54 11.28
C GLY A 193 -24.05 -8.42 12.37
N LEU A 194 -22.79 -8.15 12.76
CA LEU A 194 -22.02 -8.99 13.69
C LEU A 194 -22.01 -8.46 15.13
N GLY A 195 -22.60 -7.28 15.35
CA GLY A 195 -22.69 -6.63 16.67
C GLY A 195 -21.32 -6.27 17.26
N GLU A 196 -21.29 -6.09 18.58
CA GLU A 196 -20.09 -5.67 19.31
C GLU A 196 -19.03 -6.78 19.48
N ASP A 197 -19.38 -8.04 19.20
CA ASP A 197 -18.43 -9.14 19.29
C ASP A 197 -17.43 -9.10 18.12
N THR A 198 -16.29 -8.46 18.37
CA THR A 198 -15.19 -8.39 17.41
C THR A 198 -14.70 -9.79 16.97
N ARG A 199 -14.88 -10.83 17.81
CA ARG A 199 -14.50 -12.20 17.44
C ARG A 199 -15.49 -12.82 16.45
N ALA A 200 -16.75 -12.39 16.43
CA ALA A 200 -17.74 -12.86 15.47
C ALA A 200 -17.31 -12.54 14.03
N MET A 201 -16.63 -11.41 13.81
CA MET A 201 -16.00 -11.10 12.52
C MET A 201 -15.04 -12.18 12.05
N ASP A 202 -14.17 -12.66 12.94
CA ASP A 202 -13.17 -13.67 12.60
C ASP A 202 -13.79 -15.04 12.37
N ARG A 203 -14.77 -15.43 13.20
CA ARG A 203 -15.48 -16.71 13.07
C ARG A 203 -16.21 -16.78 11.72
N ARG A 204 -16.99 -15.75 11.38
CA ARG A 204 -17.70 -15.67 10.09
C ARG A 204 -16.74 -15.61 8.90
N ALA A 205 -15.73 -14.74 8.94
CA ALA A 205 -14.77 -14.62 7.85
C ALA A 205 -13.94 -15.90 7.64
N GLY A 206 -13.64 -16.62 8.73
CA GLY A 206 -12.95 -17.91 8.71
C GLY A 206 -13.77 -18.96 7.98
N MET A 207 -15.04 -19.12 8.36
CA MET A 207 -15.97 -20.04 7.70
C MET A 207 -16.16 -19.69 6.21
N ASP A 208 -16.41 -18.43 5.88
CA ASP A 208 -16.63 -17.98 4.49
C ASP A 208 -15.38 -18.13 3.62
N PHE A 209 -14.19 -17.94 4.20
CA PHE A 209 -12.93 -18.20 3.51
C PHE A 209 -12.72 -19.70 3.27
N ALA A 210 -12.96 -20.53 4.29
CA ALA A 210 -12.84 -21.98 4.19
C ALA A 210 -13.79 -22.55 3.14
N ARG A 211 -15.05 -22.09 3.11
CA ARG A 211 -16.06 -22.48 2.11
C ARG A 211 -15.61 -22.13 0.70
N ARG A 212 -15.22 -20.87 0.45
CA ARG A 212 -14.77 -20.43 -0.89
C ARG A 212 -13.50 -21.15 -1.37
N ARG A 213 -12.60 -21.52 -0.46
CA ARG A 213 -11.34 -22.21 -0.78
C ARG A 213 -11.42 -23.72 -0.66
N ARG A 214 -12.58 -24.27 -0.29
CA ARG A 214 -12.81 -25.71 -0.08
C ARG A 214 -11.77 -26.31 0.88
N LEU A 215 -11.59 -25.65 2.02
CA LEU A 215 -10.67 -26.06 3.08
C LEU A 215 -11.41 -26.91 4.11
N GLY A 216 -10.70 -27.85 4.74
CA GLY A 216 -11.23 -28.68 5.82
C GLY A 216 -12.53 -29.36 5.40
N VAL A 217 -13.58 -29.14 6.19
CA VAL A 217 -14.93 -29.70 5.96
C VAL A 217 -15.54 -29.38 4.59
N PHE A 218 -15.16 -28.26 3.99
CA PHE A 218 -15.67 -27.85 2.67
C PHE A 218 -14.92 -28.51 1.50
N ASN A 219 -13.88 -29.31 1.79
CA ASN A 219 -13.24 -30.13 0.77
C ASN A 219 -14.14 -31.34 0.45
N PRO A 220 -14.61 -31.50 -0.80
CA PRO A 220 -15.47 -32.64 -1.18
C PRO A 220 -14.74 -33.99 -1.12
N LEU A 221 -13.40 -33.99 -1.19
CA LEU A 221 -12.56 -35.19 -1.12
C LEU A 221 -12.19 -35.46 0.34
N THR A 222 -13.05 -36.22 1.03
CA THR A 222 -12.97 -36.46 2.48
C THR A 222 -11.70 -37.21 2.87
N GLU A 223 -11.28 -38.17 2.04
CA GLU A 223 -10.06 -38.96 2.21
C GLU A 223 -8.78 -38.10 2.20
N GLN A 224 -8.79 -36.97 1.50
CA GLN A 224 -7.64 -36.05 1.44
C GLN A 224 -7.61 -35.05 2.59
N ARG A 225 -8.65 -34.96 3.42
CA ARG A 225 -8.72 -33.95 4.49
C ARG A 225 -7.59 -34.12 5.50
N ALA A 226 -7.28 -35.37 5.88
CA ALA A 226 -6.20 -35.67 6.82
C ALA A 226 -4.82 -35.22 6.28
N GLU A 227 -4.50 -35.55 5.03
CA GLU A 227 -3.23 -35.17 4.38
C GLU A 227 -3.13 -33.67 4.15
N ARG A 228 -4.26 -32.99 3.90
CA ARG A 228 -4.31 -31.55 3.63
C ARG A 228 -4.46 -30.70 4.88
N ARG A 229 -4.63 -31.31 6.06
CA ARG A 229 -4.87 -30.61 7.33
C ARG A 229 -3.86 -29.49 7.57
N GLU A 230 -2.56 -29.78 7.48
CA GLU A 230 -1.50 -28.79 7.69
C GLU A 230 -1.52 -27.67 6.63
N LYS A 231 -1.82 -28.03 5.38
CA LYS A 231 -1.88 -27.08 4.26
C LYS A 231 -3.05 -26.10 4.41
N ASP A 232 -4.20 -26.61 4.84
CA ASP A 232 -5.42 -25.84 5.06
C ASP A 232 -5.27 -24.97 6.31
N MET A 233 -4.71 -25.50 7.39
CA MET A 233 -4.30 -24.76 8.59
C MET A 233 -3.38 -23.57 8.23
N ALA A 234 -2.34 -23.83 7.43
CA ALA A 234 -1.41 -22.80 6.98
C ALA A 234 -2.10 -21.76 6.07
N ALA A 235 -3.10 -22.15 5.28
CA ALA A 235 -3.86 -21.21 4.45
C ALA A 235 -4.69 -20.23 5.30
N LEU A 236 -5.31 -20.71 6.38
CA LEU A 236 -6.05 -19.89 7.34
C LEU A 236 -5.10 -18.99 8.16
N ALA A 237 -3.99 -19.55 8.66
CA ALA A 237 -3.00 -18.79 9.41
C ALA A 237 -2.41 -17.61 8.59
N ARG A 238 -2.14 -17.82 7.29
CA ARG A 238 -1.71 -16.74 6.37
C ARG A 238 -2.76 -15.65 6.16
N ARG A 239 -4.03 -15.92 6.42
CA ARG A 239 -5.11 -14.91 6.45
C ARG A 239 -5.21 -14.17 7.78
N GLY A 240 -4.46 -14.61 8.80
CA GLY A 240 -4.37 -13.98 10.11
C GLY A 240 -5.41 -14.47 11.11
N PHE A 241 -6.03 -15.62 10.87
CA PHE A 241 -6.96 -16.23 11.82
C PHE A 241 -6.22 -16.81 13.03
N SER A 242 -6.89 -16.85 14.19
CA SER A 242 -6.35 -17.46 15.41
C SER A 242 -6.22 -18.97 15.24
N TYR A 243 -5.38 -19.57 16.07
CA TYR A 243 -5.22 -21.02 16.10
C TYR A 243 -6.55 -21.75 16.31
N ASP A 244 -7.39 -21.24 17.22
CA ASP A 244 -8.69 -21.84 17.54
C ASP A 244 -9.62 -21.91 16.34
N ILE A 245 -9.71 -20.83 15.55
CA ILE A 245 -10.52 -20.81 14.31
C ILE A 245 -9.92 -21.73 13.27
N CYS A 246 -8.58 -21.74 13.13
CA CYS A 246 -7.95 -22.61 12.16
C CYS A 246 -8.20 -24.09 12.48
N THR A 247 -8.07 -24.47 13.75
CA THR A 247 -8.35 -25.81 14.29
C THR A 247 -9.81 -26.18 14.15
N ALA A 248 -10.74 -25.29 14.52
CA ALA A 248 -12.17 -25.52 14.33
C ALA A 248 -12.52 -25.86 12.88
N VAL A 249 -11.97 -25.13 11.90
CA VAL A 249 -12.24 -25.36 10.47
C VAL A 249 -11.69 -26.69 9.97
N VAL A 250 -10.48 -27.09 10.38
CA VAL A 250 -9.85 -28.30 9.84
C VAL A 250 -10.26 -29.59 10.55
N ASP A 251 -10.64 -29.49 11.82
CA ASP A 251 -10.99 -30.65 12.65
C ASP A 251 -12.52 -30.86 12.77
N ALA A 252 -13.33 -29.99 12.16
CA ALA A 252 -14.78 -30.19 12.07
C ALA A 252 -15.15 -31.40 11.20
N HIS A 253 -16.14 -32.16 11.65
CA HIS A 253 -16.64 -33.35 10.96
C HIS A 253 -17.54 -33.00 9.77
N ASP A 254 -18.47 -32.08 10.01
CA ASP A 254 -19.43 -31.54 9.04
C ASP A 254 -19.64 -30.04 9.27
N GLU A 255 -20.47 -29.42 8.42
CA GLU A 255 -20.66 -27.98 8.43
C GLU A 255 -21.36 -27.50 9.71
N ASP A 256 -22.18 -28.35 10.32
CA ASP A 256 -22.93 -28.03 11.54
C ASP A 256 -22.01 -28.11 12.77
N ASP A 257 -21.17 -29.15 12.88
CA ASP A 257 -20.09 -29.20 13.88
C ASP A 257 -19.15 -27.99 13.76
N LEU A 258 -18.87 -27.52 12.55
CA LEU A 258 -18.08 -26.29 12.37
C LEU A 258 -18.80 -25.05 12.89
N ARG A 259 -20.10 -24.91 12.63
CA ARG A 259 -20.90 -23.79 13.13
C ARG A 259 -20.92 -23.77 14.65
N ASP A 260 -21.13 -24.92 15.27
CA ASP A 260 -21.14 -25.07 16.73
C ASP A 260 -19.78 -24.71 17.34
N ARG A 261 -18.69 -25.23 16.78
CA ARG A 261 -17.32 -24.89 17.22
C ARG A 261 -16.99 -23.41 17.07
N LEU A 262 -17.59 -22.75 16.08
CA LEU A 262 -17.40 -21.34 15.80
C LEU A 262 -18.49 -20.47 16.44
N ASP A 263 -19.41 -21.01 17.23
CA ASP A 263 -20.47 -20.23 17.87
C ASP A 263 -21.13 -19.25 16.87
N ILE A 264 -21.52 -19.81 15.71
CA ILE A 264 -22.22 -19.10 14.63
C ILE A 264 -23.67 -19.59 14.63
N ASP A 265 -24.58 -18.73 15.08
CA ASP A 265 -26.01 -19.04 15.08
C ASP A 265 -26.54 -19.38 13.68
N LEU A 266 -27.54 -20.28 13.63
CA LEU A 266 -28.13 -20.84 12.41
C LEU A 266 -28.95 -19.85 11.56
N ASP A 267 -29.19 -18.64 12.04
CA ASP A 267 -30.20 -17.76 11.44
C ASP A 267 -29.56 -16.57 10.69
N PHE A 268 -29.33 -16.75 9.39
CA PHE A 268 -29.36 -15.70 8.35
C PHE A 268 -29.66 -16.29 6.96
#